data_AF-A0A125RCU2-F1
#
_entry.id   AF-A0A125RCU2-F1
#
_cell.length_a   1.000
_cell.length_b   1.000
_cell.length_c   1.000
_cell.angle_alpha   90.00
_cell.angle_beta   90.00
_cell.angle_gamma   90.00
#
_symmetry.space_group_name_H-M   'P 1'
#
loop_
_entity.id
_entity.type
_entity.pdbx_description
1 polymer ?
#
loop_
_entity_poly.entity_id
_entity_poly.type
_entity_poly.pdbx_seq_one_letter_code
_entity_poly.pdbx_strand_id
1 'polypeptide(L)'
;MLLIAQNHFQLIVEVAAMLFVTLVFCLNLIPLSLSVVTFLSLFIMGGFTLVFGADIALLVISSSQAEFTHPFGPIALLGAVTALASLKVMKESGVDIRPLRRFVILFLIGITVFGGLMHRSFLILWILGLFLGYLIISESFREKSVFTLKRVLLFIGAAGAGFLLLEAVARVTGMTIFSPLLRLGRIEQYSLSSIKMVLNNLQLIGHNARASYWGAEGTAFAEGYITLPMQLVLFFGLPFPMFFGVLVNQKDTIDYMLPGIFGYGFDFGILGLVALIAFVLGTIIIGFKILTMYREKREKNNKKYLGREVLLTGALAAFCAQALIGLFVFNRSINGMALLTFLFIGTLILANVVTLKSRS
;
A
#
# COMPACT_ATOMS: atom_id res chain seq x y z
N MET A 1 20.48 -21.57 -15.02
CA MET A 1 20.80 -21.30 -13.60
C MET A 1 19.48 -21.36 -12.83
N LEU A 2 19.47 -21.90 -11.61
CA LEU A 2 18.27 -21.84 -10.74
C LEU A 2 17.99 -20.39 -10.33
N LEU A 3 16.76 -20.13 -9.91
CA LEU A 3 16.34 -18.90 -9.21
C LEU A 3 17.09 -18.81 -7.87
N ILE A 4 18.26 -18.18 -7.89
CA ILE A 4 19.09 -17.88 -6.73
C ILE A 4 19.52 -16.42 -6.92
N ALA A 5 18.73 -15.51 -6.37
CA ALA A 5 19.03 -14.09 -6.40
C ALA A 5 20.44 -13.80 -5.85
N GLN A 6 21.22 -13.03 -6.59
CA GLN A 6 22.59 -12.64 -6.27
C GLN A 6 22.66 -11.23 -5.63
N ASN A 7 21.57 -10.46 -5.73
CA ASN A 7 21.41 -9.15 -5.11
C ASN A 7 19.93 -8.84 -4.83
N HIS A 8 19.67 -7.75 -4.10
CA HIS A 8 18.32 -7.35 -3.69
C HIS A 8 17.40 -7.04 -4.87
N PHE A 9 17.91 -6.47 -5.96
CA PHE A 9 17.13 -6.18 -7.17
C PHE A 9 16.62 -7.44 -7.85
N GLN A 10 17.50 -8.45 -8.02
CA GLN A 10 17.11 -9.75 -8.57
C GLN A 10 16.04 -10.42 -7.70
N LEU A 11 16.19 -10.41 -6.36
CA LEU A 11 15.18 -10.99 -5.47
C LEU A 11 13.81 -10.31 -5.62
N ILE A 12 13.79 -8.97 -5.72
CA ILE A 12 12.56 -8.19 -5.93
C ILE A 12 11.88 -8.61 -7.25
N VAL A 13 12.64 -8.77 -8.32
CA VAL A 13 12.13 -9.19 -9.64
C VAL A 13 11.63 -10.64 -9.63
N GLU A 14 12.38 -11.57 -9.02
CA GLU A 14 11.99 -12.98 -8.91
C GLU A 14 10.70 -13.15 -8.10
N VAL A 15 10.59 -12.48 -6.95
CA VAL A 15 9.37 -12.49 -6.12
C VAL A 15 8.19 -11.85 -6.84
N ALA A 16 8.39 -10.74 -7.56
CA ALA A 16 7.34 -10.13 -8.38
C ALA A 16 6.85 -11.07 -9.50
N ALA A 17 7.77 -11.77 -10.16
CA ALA A 17 7.42 -12.75 -11.21
C ALA A 17 6.66 -13.96 -10.64
N MET A 18 7.09 -14.51 -9.50
CA MET A 18 6.39 -15.60 -8.81
C MET A 18 4.99 -15.17 -8.38
N LEU A 19 4.83 -14.01 -7.75
CA LEU A 19 3.53 -13.46 -7.37
C LEU A 19 2.60 -13.28 -8.58
N PHE A 20 3.11 -12.72 -9.68
CA PHE A 20 2.34 -12.56 -10.91
C PHE A 20 1.83 -13.89 -11.46
N VAL A 21 2.70 -14.89 -11.60
CA VAL A 21 2.31 -16.22 -12.09
C VAL A 21 1.27 -16.86 -11.16
N THR A 22 1.51 -16.86 -9.85
CA THR A 22 0.57 -17.38 -8.85
C THR A 22 -0.79 -16.71 -8.95
N LEU A 23 -0.83 -15.38 -9.05
CA LEU A 23 -2.10 -14.64 -9.13
C LEU A 23 -2.82 -14.83 -10.46
N VAL A 24 -2.11 -14.98 -11.58
CA VAL A 24 -2.72 -15.39 -12.87
C VAL A 24 -3.42 -16.75 -12.72
N PHE A 25 -2.80 -17.74 -12.06
CA PHE A 25 -3.48 -19.01 -11.80
C PHE A 25 -4.66 -18.84 -10.84
N CYS A 26 -4.49 -18.17 -9.70
CA CYS A 26 -5.57 -17.97 -8.73
C CYS A 26 -6.81 -17.27 -9.34
N LEU A 27 -6.63 -16.17 -10.08
CA LEU A 27 -7.73 -15.43 -10.69
C LEU A 27 -8.49 -16.24 -11.75
N ASN A 28 -7.83 -17.17 -12.45
CA ASN A 28 -8.44 -17.97 -13.52
C ASN A 28 -9.00 -19.32 -13.06
N LEU A 29 -8.43 -19.94 -12.02
CA LEU A 29 -8.92 -21.20 -11.46
C LEU A 29 -10.06 -21.00 -10.46
N ILE A 30 -10.03 -19.92 -9.66
CA ILE A 30 -11.03 -19.68 -8.62
C ILE A 30 -12.23 -18.93 -9.23
N PRO A 31 -13.48 -19.40 -9.04
CA PRO A 31 -14.67 -18.70 -9.50
C PRO A 31 -14.95 -17.48 -8.61
N LEU A 32 -14.40 -16.33 -9.02
CA LEU A 32 -14.57 -15.03 -8.35
C LEU A 32 -15.98 -14.45 -8.54
N SER A 33 -16.97 -15.09 -7.94
CA SER A 33 -18.33 -14.56 -7.80
C SER A 33 -18.37 -13.36 -6.85
N LEU A 34 -19.40 -12.52 -6.99
CA LEU A 34 -19.60 -11.36 -6.12
C LEU A 34 -19.67 -11.78 -4.64
N SER A 35 -20.35 -12.87 -4.32
CA SER A 35 -20.48 -13.37 -2.94
C SER A 35 -19.13 -13.79 -2.33
N VAL A 36 -18.31 -14.54 -3.07
CA VAL A 36 -16.97 -14.97 -2.62
C VAL A 36 -16.06 -13.77 -2.36
N VAL A 37 -16.03 -12.81 -3.29
CA VAL A 37 -15.21 -11.60 -3.15
C VAL A 37 -15.70 -10.71 -2.01
N THR A 38 -17.02 -10.60 -1.83
CA THR A 38 -17.60 -9.84 -0.71
C THR A 38 -17.25 -10.49 0.63
N PHE A 39 -17.44 -11.80 0.76
CA PHE A 39 -17.06 -12.55 1.97
C PHE A 39 -15.58 -12.39 2.30
N LEU A 40 -14.69 -12.56 1.31
CA LEU A 40 -13.24 -12.39 1.50
C LEU A 40 -12.90 -10.96 1.94
N SER A 41 -13.53 -9.94 1.33
CA SER A 41 -13.32 -8.54 1.71
C SER A 41 -13.74 -8.24 3.15
N LEU A 42 -14.85 -8.81 3.61
CA LEU A 42 -15.33 -8.68 5.00
C LEU A 42 -14.46 -9.45 5.99
N PHE A 43 -13.98 -10.63 5.61
CA PHE A 43 -13.02 -11.41 6.40
C PHE A 43 -11.70 -10.63 6.58
N ILE A 44 -11.17 -10.05 5.50
CA ILE A 44 -9.98 -9.17 5.52
C ILE A 44 -10.22 -7.96 6.43
N MET A 45 -11.35 -7.27 6.29
CA MET A 45 -11.69 -6.11 7.13
C MET A 45 -11.84 -6.48 8.62
N GLY A 46 -12.56 -7.56 8.93
CA GLY A 46 -12.74 -8.05 10.30
C GLY A 46 -11.41 -8.48 10.92
N GLY A 47 -10.60 -9.23 10.17
CA GLY A 47 -9.25 -9.62 10.55
C GLY A 47 -8.39 -8.41 10.88
N PHE A 48 -8.25 -7.44 9.97
CA PHE A 48 -7.47 -6.23 10.26
C PHE A 48 -8.03 -5.39 11.39
N THR A 49 -9.36 -5.32 11.57
CA THR A 49 -9.95 -4.67 12.76
C THR A 49 -9.43 -5.31 14.06
N LEU A 50 -9.38 -6.65 14.11
CA LEU A 50 -8.86 -7.37 15.27
C LEU A 50 -7.35 -7.22 15.44
N VAL A 51 -6.54 -7.33 14.37
CA VAL A 51 -5.08 -7.20 14.53
C VAL A 51 -4.67 -5.76 14.87
N PHE A 52 -5.33 -4.73 14.30
CA PHE A 52 -5.11 -3.34 14.71
C PHE A 52 -5.54 -3.06 16.17
N GLY A 53 -6.49 -3.84 16.71
CA GLY A 53 -6.92 -3.81 18.12
C GLY A 53 -6.14 -4.74 19.06
N ALA A 54 -5.27 -5.62 18.52
CA ALA A 54 -4.27 -6.38 19.26
C ALA A 54 -2.94 -5.59 19.37
N ASP A 55 -2.52 -4.94 18.27
CA ASP A 55 -1.91 -3.61 18.35
C ASP A 55 -2.86 -2.68 19.18
N ILE A 56 -2.41 -1.57 19.78
CA ILE A 56 -3.07 -0.88 20.93
C ILE A 56 -3.09 -1.71 22.21
N ALA A 57 -3.75 -2.88 22.25
CA ALA A 57 -3.79 -3.69 23.47
C ALA A 57 -2.37 -4.03 23.95
N LEU A 58 -1.50 -4.46 23.03
CA LEU A 58 -0.08 -4.66 23.31
C LEU A 58 0.68 -3.35 23.63
N LEU A 59 0.32 -2.23 22.99
CA LEU A 59 0.94 -0.92 23.28
C LEU A 59 0.67 -0.48 24.73
N VAL A 60 -0.55 -0.72 25.23
CA VAL A 60 -0.98 -0.39 26.60
C VAL A 60 -0.41 -1.38 27.62
N ILE A 61 -0.39 -2.68 27.30
CA ILE A 61 -0.02 -3.74 28.26
C ILE A 61 1.50 -3.88 28.42
N SER A 62 2.28 -3.76 27.33
CA SER A 62 3.66 -4.28 27.31
C SER A 62 4.77 -3.23 27.28
N SER A 63 4.45 -1.94 27.14
CA SER A 63 5.41 -0.85 26.83
C SER A 63 6.28 -1.12 25.57
N SER A 64 5.98 -2.17 24.80
CA SER A 64 6.74 -2.61 23.64
C SER A 64 6.27 -1.88 22.40
N GLN A 65 7.22 -1.49 21.56
CA GLN A 65 6.96 -0.73 20.33
C GLN A 65 6.66 -1.62 19.10
N ALA A 66 6.39 -2.92 19.31
CA ALA A 66 6.09 -3.87 18.24
C ALA A 66 4.87 -3.40 17.41
N GLU A 67 5.11 -3.11 16.13
CA GLU A 67 4.08 -2.74 15.15
C GLU A 67 3.94 -3.89 14.15
N PHE A 68 2.97 -4.79 14.37
CA PHE A 68 2.78 -5.92 13.46
C PHE A 68 2.09 -5.52 12.16
N THR A 69 1.25 -4.47 12.18
CA THR A 69 0.30 -4.19 11.09
C THR A 69 0.62 -3.00 10.18
N HIS A 70 1.70 -2.25 10.43
CA HIS A 70 2.12 -1.12 9.60
C HIS A 70 2.17 -1.40 8.08
N PRO A 71 2.77 -2.51 7.58
CA PRO A 71 2.89 -2.76 6.15
C PRO A 71 1.57 -3.15 5.47
N PHE A 72 0.55 -3.53 6.23
CA PHE A 72 -0.68 -4.14 5.70
C PHE A 72 -1.85 -3.17 5.49
N GLY A 73 -1.67 -1.88 5.79
CA GLY A 73 -2.68 -0.85 5.54
C GLY A 73 -3.27 -0.84 4.10
N PRO A 74 -2.45 -1.06 3.04
CA PRO A 74 -2.96 -1.24 1.68
C PRO A 74 -3.86 -2.48 1.50
N ILE A 75 -3.62 -3.58 2.22
CA ILE A 75 -4.49 -4.77 2.17
C ILE A 75 -5.82 -4.51 2.89
N ALA A 76 -5.79 -3.76 4.00
CA ALA A 76 -7.00 -3.29 4.65
C ALA A 76 -7.82 -2.37 3.72
N LEU A 77 -7.18 -1.50 2.94
CA LEU A 77 -7.82 -0.67 1.91
C LEU A 77 -8.43 -1.49 0.77
N LEU A 78 -7.70 -2.49 0.27
CA LEU A 78 -8.20 -3.45 -0.72
C LEU A 78 -9.52 -4.07 -0.24
N GLY A 79 -9.54 -4.62 0.99
CA GLY A 79 -10.75 -5.15 1.59
C GLY A 79 -11.87 -4.11 1.72
N ALA A 80 -11.57 -2.94 2.29
CA ALA A 80 -12.54 -1.88 2.54
C ALA A 80 -13.20 -1.34 1.26
N VAL A 81 -12.41 -1.01 0.24
CA VAL A 81 -12.93 -0.48 -1.02
C VAL A 81 -13.64 -1.56 -1.83
N THR A 82 -13.15 -2.81 -1.83
CA THR A 82 -13.87 -3.94 -2.44
C THR A 82 -15.22 -4.19 -1.77
N ALA A 83 -15.32 -4.11 -0.44
CA ALA A 83 -16.59 -4.25 0.28
C ALA A 83 -17.56 -3.11 -0.07
N LEU A 84 -17.08 -1.85 -0.12
CA LEU A 84 -17.88 -0.69 -0.52
C LEU A 84 -18.38 -0.78 -1.97
N ALA A 85 -17.54 -1.23 -2.91
CA ALA A 85 -17.92 -1.49 -4.30
C ALA A 85 -18.95 -2.63 -4.39
N SER A 86 -18.78 -3.69 -3.61
CA SER A 86 -19.71 -4.82 -3.55
C SER A 86 -21.11 -4.42 -3.08
N LEU A 87 -21.21 -3.55 -2.06
CA LEU A 87 -22.49 -2.99 -1.61
C LEU A 87 -23.22 -2.21 -2.71
N LYS A 88 -22.50 -1.51 -3.59
CA LYS A 88 -23.09 -0.80 -4.74
C LYS A 88 -23.65 -1.78 -5.77
N VAL A 89 -22.86 -2.77 -6.21
CA VAL A 89 -23.31 -3.82 -7.15
C VAL A 89 -24.53 -4.58 -6.60
N MET A 90 -24.51 -4.95 -5.33
CA MET A 90 -25.63 -5.66 -4.69
C MET A 90 -26.91 -4.83 -4.66
N LYS A 91 -26.80 -3.52 -4.38
CA LYS A 91 -27.95 -2.60 -4.39
C LYS A 91 -28.55 -2.46 -5.79
N GLU A 92 -27.74 -2.32 -6.83
CA GLU A 92 -28.22 -2.29 -8.22
C GLU A 92 -28.86 -3.63 -8.64
N SER A 93 -28.37 -4.74 -8.09
CA SER A 93 -28.91 -6.09 -8.31
C SER A 93 -30.19 -6.39 -7.50
N GLY A 94 -30.74 -5.41 -6.77
CA GLY A 94 -31.98 -5.57 -5.98
C GLY A 94 -31.82 -6.31 -4.64
N VAL A 95 -30.59 -6.55 -4.18
CA VAL A 95 -30.32 -7.25 -2.90
C VAL A 95 -30.41 -6.27 -1.72
N ASP A 96 -31.05 -6.68 -0.61
CA ASP A 96 -31.09 -5.85 0.60
C ASP A 96 -29.72 -5.80 1.30
N ILE A 97 -29.01 -4.70 1.10
CA ILE A 97 -27.69 -4.46 1.69
C ILE A 97 -27.73 -3.93 3.13
N ARG A 98 -28.90 -3.70 3.74
CA ARG A 98 -29.01 -3.05 5.07
C ARG A 98 -28.17 -3.72 6.18
N PRO A 99 -28.23 -5.05 6.41
CA PRO A 99 -27.39 -5.68 7.45
C PRO A 99 -25.90 -5.63 7.08
N LEU A 100 -25.57 -5.95 5.83
CA LEU A 100 -24.19 -5.98 5.34
C LEU A 100 -23.49 -4.62 5.45
N ARG A 101 -24.22 -3.55 5.13
CA ARG A 101 -23.75 -2.16 5.24
C ARG A 101 -23.40 -1.79 6.68
N ARG A 102 -24.09 -2.32 7.69
CA ARG A 102 -23.74 -2.09 9.11
C ARG A 102 -22.38 -2.70 9.44
N PHE A 103 -22.11 -3.93 9.01
CA PHE A 103 -20.80 -4.58 9.21
C PHE A 103 -19.66 -3.82 8.49
N VAL A 104 -19.86 -3.41 7.24
CA VAL A 104 -18.85 -2.61 6.51
C VAL A 104 -18.55 -1.29 7.22
N ILE A 105 -19.58 -0.58 7.70
CA ILE A 105 -19.40 0.67 8.46
C ILE A 105 -18.70 0.41 9.81
N LEU A 106 -19.07 -0.66 10.52
CA LEU A 106 -18.44 -1.04 11.79
C LEU A 106 -16.94 -1.29 11.62
N PHE A 107 -16.55 -2.10 10.62
CA PHE A 107 -15.14 -2.38 10.34
C PHE A 107 -14.40 -1.15 9.80
N LEU A 108 -15.04 -0.30 8.98
CA LEU A 108 -14.44 0.97 8.55
C LEU A 108 -14.11 1.86 9.76
N ILE A 109 -15.03 2.00 10.72
CA ILE A 109 -14.80 2.78 11.94
C ILE A 109 -13.69 2.13 12.79
N GLY A 110 -13.78 0.82 13.04
CA GLY A 110 -12.79 0.07 13.81
C GLY A 110 -11.37 0.21 13.24
N ILE A 111 -11.19 -0.02 11.94
CA ILE A 111 -9.89 0.15 11.27
C ILE A 111 -9.43 1.61 11.31
N THR A 112 -10.32 2.58 11.10
CA THR A 112 -9.96 4.02 11.13
C THR A 112 -9.46 4.43 12.52
N VAL A 113 -10.15 4.02 13.58
CA VAL A 113 -9.78 4.32 14.96
C VAL A 113 -8.51 3.56 15.35
N PHE A 114 -8.50 2.23 15.23
CA PHE A 114 -7.40 1.42 15.73
C PHE A 114 -6.11 1.61 14.91
N GLY A 115 -6.22 1.57 13.58
CA GLY A 115 -5.10 1.83 12.69
C GLY A 115 -4.61 3.28 12.75
N GLY A 116 -5.52 4.25 12.95
CA GLY A 116 -5.18 5.67 13.07
C GLY A 116 -4.45 6.02 14.37
N LEU A 117 -4.78 5.34 15.48
CA LEU A 117 -4.06 5.47 16.75
C LEU A 117 -2.67 4.83 16.67
N MET A 118 -2.54 3.62 16.13
CA MET A 118 -1.26 2.89 16.12
C MET A 118 -0.28 3.38 15.07
N HIS A 119 -0.74 3.57 13.84
CA HIS A 119 0.17 3.70 12.71
C HIS A 119 0.27 5.14 12.24
N ARG A 120 1.43 5.73 12.55
CA ARG A 120 1.78 7.14 12.38
C ARG A 120 1.47 7.74 11.02
N SER A 121 1.42 6.92 9.97
CA SER A 121 1.17 7.34 8.60
C SER A 121 0.02 6.60 7.91
N PHE A 122 -0.60 5.64 8.61
CA PHE A 122 -1.74 4.89 8.10
C PHE A 122 -2.94 5.80 7.83
N LEU A 123 -3.24 6.74 8.72
CA LEU A 123 -4.43 7.60 8.57
C LEU A 123 -4.41 8.42 7.28
N ILE A 124 -3.22 8.88 6.82
CA ILE A 124 -3.08 9.58 5.54
C ILE A 124 -3.32 8.62 4.37
N LEU A 125 -2.66 7.46 4.37
CA LEU A 125 -2.83 6.41 3.36
C LEU A 125 -4.28 5.92 3.28
N TRP A 126 -4.92 5.73 4.43
CA TRP A 126 -6.29 5.26 4.59
C TRP A 126 -7.31 6.26 4.05
N ILE A 127 -7.22 7.54 4.44
CA ILE A 127 -8.13 8.57 3.93
C ILE A 127 -7.92 8.79 2.43
N LEU A 128 -6.67 8.82 1.96
CA LEU A 128 -6.36 8.94 0.53
C LEU A 128 -6.91 7.74 -0.26
N GLY A 129 -6.72 6.51 0.23
CA GLY A 129 -7.22 5.30 -0.41
C GLY A 129 -8.73 5.17 -0.40
N LEU A 130 -9.41 5.57 0.67
CA LEU A 130 -10.87 5.66 0.70
C LEU A 130 -11.41 6.75 -0.23
N PHE A 131 -10.72 7.89 -0.35
CA PHE A 131 -11.06 8.95 -1.29
C PHE A 131 -10.92 8.46 -2.75
N LEU A 132 -9.76 7.90 -3.11
CA LEU A 132 -9.52 7.31 -4.43
C LEU A 132 -10.50 6.18 -4.74
N GLY A 133 -10.74 5.28 -3.79
CA GLY A 133 -11.73 4.21 -3.94
C GLY A 133 -13.15 4.76 -4.17
N TYR A 134 -13.54 5.81 -3.46
CA TYR A 134 -14.82 6.49 -3.68
C TYR A 134 -14.92 7.14 -5.07
N LEU A 135 -13.85 7.76 -5.57
CA LEU A 135 -13.79 8.28 -6.96
C LEU A 135 -13.98 7.14 -7.97
N ILE A 136 -13.20 6.05 -7.87
CA ILE A 136 -13.22 4.92 -8.81
C ILE A 136 -14.60 4.24 -8.80
N ILE A 137 -15.20 4.04 -7.62
CA ILE A 137 -16.57 3.53 -7.47
C ILE A 137 -17.56 4.47 -8.18
N SER A 138 -17.54 5.77 -7.86
CA SER A 138 -18.48 6.74 -8.41
C SER A 138 -18.44 6.81 -9.94
N GLU A 139 -17.24 6.76 -10.52
CA GLU A 139 -17.04 6.67 -11.97
C GLU A 139 -17.56 5.34 -12.54
N SER A 140 -17.30 4.20 -11.88
CA SER A 140 -17.80 2.89 -12.33
C SER A 140 -19.33 2.80 -12.37
N PHE A 141 -20.03 3.53 -11.50
CA PHE A 141 -21.49 3.56 -11.43
C PHE A 141 -22.16 4.75 -12.15
N ARG A 142 -21.41 5.52 -12.96
CA ARG A 142 -21.93 6.72 -13.68
C ARG A 142 -22.63 7.75 -12.76
N GLU A 143 -22.23 7.84 -11.50
CA GLU A 143 -22.82 8.81 -10.56
C GLU A 143 -22.35 10.23 -10.90
N LYS A 144 -23.21 11.25 -10.68
CA LYS A 144 -22.89 12.66 -10.99
C LYS A 144 -21.58 13.10 -10.34
N SER A 145 -20.81 13.92 -11.08
CA SER A 145 -19.45 14.41 -10.79
C SER A 145 -19.08 14.40 -9.30
N VAL A 146 -18.04 13.62 -9.00
CA VAL A 146 -17.59 13.34 -7.64
C VAL A 146 -16.92 14.55 -6.99
N PHE A 147 -16.32 15.44 -7.81
CA PHE A 147 -15.68 16.70 -7.43
C PHE A 147 -16.69 17.81 -7.08
N THR A 148 -17.71 17.48 -6.29
CA THR A 148 -18.46 18.51 -5.57
C THR A 148 -17.61 19.01 -4.41
N LEU A 149 -17.40 20.33 -4.34
CA LEU A 149 -16.59 20.98 -3.30
C LEU A 149 -16.95 20.48 -1.89
N LYS A 150 -18.24 20.28 -1.61
CA LYS A 150 -18.76 19.70 -0.35
C LYS A 150 -18.17 18.33 0.00
N ARG A 151 -17.95 17.44 -0.97
CA ARG A 151 -17.36 16.10 -0.72
C ARG A 151 -15.85 16.20 -0.47
N VAL A 152 -15.13 17.01 -1.25
CA VAL A 152 -13.69 17.27 -1.06
C VAL A 152 -13.45 17.89 0.32
N LEU A 153 -14.23 18.91 0.69
CA LEU A 153 -14.20 19.53 2.02
C LEU A 153 -14.55 18.55 3.15
N LEU A 154 -15.42 17.56 2.92
CA LEU A 154 -15.72 16.54 3.92
C LEU A 154 -14.51 15.61 4.16
N PHE A 155 -13.81 15.19 3.11
CA PHE A 155 -12.59 14.38 3.25
C PHE A 155 -11.45 15.18 3.90
N ILE A 156 -11.24 16.44 3.50
CA ILE A 156 -10.25 17.34 4.12
C ILE A 156 -10.62 17.60 5.59
N GLY A 157 -11.89 17.87 5.88
CA GLY A 157 -12.39 18.07 7.25
C GLY A 157 -12.25 16.84 8.13
N ALA A 158 -12.49 15.64 7.60
CA ALA A 158 -12.26 14.39 8.32
C ALA A 158 -10.77 14.14 8.60
N ALA A 159 -9.88 14.45 7.65
CA ALA A 159 -8.43 14.38 7.85
C ALA A 159 -7.96 15.38 8.91
N GLY A 160 -8.41 16.63 8.83
CA GLY A 160 -8.10 17.68 9.81
C GLY A 160 -8.63 17.35 11.21
N ALA A 161 -9.86 16.85 11.33
CA ALA A 161 -10.43 16.41 12.60
C ALA A 161 -9.65 15.24 13.20
N GLY A 162 -9.28 14.24 12.40
CA GLY A 162 -8.44 13.13 12.85
C GLY A 162 -7.06 13.59 13.32
N PHE A 163 -6.44 14.53 12.61
CA PHE A 163 -5.15 15.13 12.97
C PHE A 163 -5.23 15.91 14.30
N LEU A 164 -6.26 16.75 14.48
CA LEU A 164 -6.48 17.52 15.71
C LEU A 164 -6.80 16.63 16.91
N LEU A 165 -7.61 15.59 16.73
CA LEU A 165 -7.91 14.63 17.79
C LEU A 165 -6.67 13.84 18.23
N LEU A 166 -5.83 13.40 17.29
CA LEU A 166 -4.56 12.73 17.61
C LEU A 166 -3.57 13.66 18.35
N GLU A 167 -3.49 14.93 17.94
CA GLU A 167 -2.67 15.94 18.64
C GLU A 167 -3.20 16.22 20.06
N ALA A 168 -4.52 16.33 20.23
CA ALA A 168 -5.14 16.50 21.55
C ALA A 168 -4.87 15.29 22.47
N VAL A 169 -5.04 14.07 21.96
CA VAL A 169 -4.69 12.83 22.69
C VAL A 169 -3.21 12.81 23.06
N ALA A 170 -2.31 13.20 22.15
CA ALA A 170 -0.87 13.27 22.43
C ALA A 170 -0.53 14.23 23.57
N ARG A 171 -1.18 15.40 23.62
CA ARG A 171 -0.98 16.40 24.69
C ARG A 171 -1.57 15.98 26.03
N VAL A 172 -2.74 15.34 26.03
CA VAL A 172 -3.41 14.87 27.25
C VAL A 172 -2.69 13.66 27.86
N THR A 173 -2.20 12.73 27.02
CA THR A 173 -1.52 11.51 27.48
C THR A 173 0.00 11.67 27.66
N GLY A 174 0.58 12.78 27.19
CA GLY A 174 2.04 12.96 27.10
C GLY A 174 2.73 12.07 26.06
N MET A 175 2.00 11.19 25.36
CA MET A 175 2.57 10.22 24.44
C MET A 175 2.86 10.86 23.08
N THR A 176 4.12 11.28 22.88
CA THR A 176 4.63 11.88 21.64
C THR A 176 4.39 11.04 20.39
N ILE A 177 4.21 9.72 20.53
CA ILE A 177 3.86 8.78 19.45
C ILE A 177 2.58 9.23 18.72
N PHE A 178 1.58 9.75 19.43
CA PHE A 178 0.31 10.16 18.82
C PHE A 178 0.38 11.52 18.11
N SER A 179 1.30 12.42 18.47
CA SER A 179 1.37 13.79 17.94
C SER A 179 1.67 13.79 16.43
N PRO A 180 0.78 14.32 15.58
CA PRO A 180 1.06 14.47 14.16
C PRO A 180 1.95 15.69 13.87
N LEU A 181 1.93 16.74 14.71
CA LEU A 181 2.78 17.92 14.54
C LEU A 181 4.27 17.59 14.74
N LEU A 182 4.62 16.82 15.77
CA LEU A 182 6.00 16.36 15.99
C LEU A 182 6.52 15.51 14.82
N ARG A 183 5.64 14.80 14.09
CA ARG A 183 6.03 14.03 12.89
C ARG A 183 6.42 14.96 11.73
N LEU A 184 5.66 16.02 11.47
CA LEU A 184 5.98 17.00 10.42
C LEU A 184 7.31 17.70 10.69
N GLY A 185 7.53 18.17 11.92
CA GLY A 185 8.80 18.81 12.30
C GLY A 185 10.02 17.88 12.14
N ARG A 186 9.87 16.59 12.45
CA ARG A 186 10.93 15.58 12.22
C ARG A 186 11.19 15.33 10.73
N ILE A 187 10.16 15.30 9.89
CA ILE A 187 10.35 15.18 8.43
C ILE A 187 11.15 16.37 7.91
N GLU A 188 10.78 17.60 8.28
CA GLU A 188 11.48 18.82 7.90
C GLU A 188 12.95 18.81 8.38
N GLN A 189 13.16 18.51 9.66
CA GLN A 189 14.49 18.50 10.28
C GLN A 189 15.45 17.48 9.67
N TYR A 190 14.96 16.32 9.23
CA TYR A 190 15.81 15.18 8.87
C TYR A 190 15.79 14.79 7.38
N SER A 191 14.76 15.13 6.60
CA SER A 191 14.71 14.72 5.18
C SER A 191 15.68 15.52 4.30
N LEU A 192 15.95 16.78 4.63
CA LEU A 192 16.70 17.69 3.76
C LEU A 192 18.18 17.31 3.61
N SER A 193 18.80 16.75 4.64
CA SER A 193 20.15 16.17 4.56
C SER A 193 20.18 14.91 3.70
N SER A 194 19.25 13.98 3.91
CA SER A 194 19.17 12.73 3.12
C SER A 194 18.86 12.99 1.64
N ILE A 195 17.98 13.94 1.31
CA ILE A 195 17.71 14.34 -0.08
C ILE A 195 18.98 14.89 -0.76
N LYS A 196 19.72 15.78 -0.09
CA LYS A 196 21.00 16.30 -0.61
C LYS A 196 22.05 15.20 -0.79
N MET A 197 22.14 14.28 0.16
CA MET A 197 23.05 13.14 0.09
C MET A 197 22.75 12.26 -1.13
N VAL A 198 21.48 11.90 -1.36
CA VAL A 198 21.08 11.09 -2.51
C VAL A 198 21.34 11.84 -3.81
N LEU A 199 20.88 13.09 -3.95
CA LEU A 199 21.04 13.85 -5.20
C LEU A 199 22.50 14.03 -5.61
N ASN A 200 23.42 14.20 -4.66
CA ASN A 200 24.85 14.36 -4.94
C ASN A 200 25.57 13.05 -5.27
N ASN A 201 24.95 11.89 -5.03
CA ASN A 201 25.58 10.57 -5.20
C ASN A 201 24.81 9.62 -6.14
N LEU A 202 23.66 10.04 -6.64
CA LEU A 202 22.84 9.34 -7.62
C LEU A 202 23.59 9.15 -8.96
N GLN A 203 23.57 7.95 -9.51
CA GLN A 203 24.12 7.66 -10.83
C GLN A 203 23.05 7.16 -11.80
N LEU A 204 23.42 6.95 -13.07
CA LEU A 204 22.51 6.41 -14.09
C LEU A 204 22.02 5.00 -13.70
N ILE A 205 22.93 4.19 -13.16
CA ILE A 205 22.72 2.88 -12.55
C ILE A 205 23.35 2.94 -11.16
N GLY A 206 22.58 2.65 -10.12
CA GLY A 206 23.02 2.70 -8.73
C GLY A 206 23.47 4.09 -8.24
N HIS A 207 24.46 4.09 -7.35
CA HIS A 207 25.00 5.25 -6.64
C HIS A 207 26.53 5.24 -6.60
N ASN A 208 27.12 6.33 -6.13
CA ASN A 208 28.54 6.40 -5.81
C ASN A 208 28.88 5.44 -4.65
N ALA A 209 29.71 4.42 -4.89
CA ALA A 209 30.12 3.42 -3.88
C ALA A 209 30.57 4.06 -2.55
N ARG A 210 31.32 5.18 -2.61
CA ARG A 210 31.82 5.90 -1.42
C ARG A 210 30.72 6.55 -0.56
N ALA A 211 29.49 6.64 -1.06
CA ALA A 211 28.33 7.16 -0.33
C ALA A 211 27.53 6.06 0.37
N SER A 212 27.91 4.79 0.21
CA SER A 212 27.26 3.65 0.84
C SER A 212 28.02 3.16 2.06
N TYR A 213 27.32 2.49 2.99
CA TYR A 213 27.91 1.98 4.23
C TYR A 213 29.12 1.06 3.97
N TRP A 214 29.05 0.28 2.88
CA TRP A 214 30.09 -0.65 2.46
C TRP A 214 31.27 0.05 1.77
N GLY A 215 31.11 1.29 1.33
CA GLY A 215 32.18 2.12 0.79
C GLY A 215 32.83 1.48 -0.45
N ALA A 216 34.14 1.23 -0.38
CA ALA A 216 34.88 0.59 -1.47
C ALA A 216 34.57 -0.91 -1.65
N GLU A 217 34.01 -1.56 -0.61
CA GLU A 217 33.58 -2.97 -0.65
C GLU A 217 32.13 -3.13 -1.15
N GLY A 218 31.44 -2.01 -1.42
CA GLY A 218 30.07 -1.99 -1.95
C GLY A 218 29.99 -2.29 -3.44
N THR A 219 28.87 -2.87 -3.88
CA THR A 219 28.56 -3.08 -5.31
C THR A 219 28.10 -1.82 -6.01
N ALA A 220 27.86 -0.72 -5.28
CA ALA A 220 27.29 0.54 -5.76
C ALA A 220 25.90 0.42 -6.42
N PHE A 221 25.26 -0.74 -6.31
CA PHE A 221 23.97 -1.07 -6.91
C PHE A 221 23.31 -2.23 -6.15
N ALA A 222 22.02 -2.08 -5.85
CA ALA A 222 21.19 -3.08 -5.18
C ALA A 222 21.79 -3.61 -3.85
N GLU A 223 22.29 -2.68 -3.05
CA GLU A 223 22.92 -2.94 -1.74
C GLU A 223 21.90 -3.13 -0.62
N GLY A 224 20.60 -2.96 -0.92
CA GLY A 224 19.49 -3.27 -0.04
C GLY A 224 18.89 -2.06 0.66
N TYR A 225 19.15 -0.84 0.18
CA TYR A 225 18.41 0.34 0.64
C TYR A 225 16.90 0.17 0.38
N ILE A 226 16.56 -0.45 -0.77
CA ILE A 226 15.25 -1.02 -1.06
C ILE A 226 15.38 -2.54 -1.03
N THR A 227 14.67 -3.17 -0.10
CA THR A 227 14.78 -4.61 0.12
C THR A 227 13.42 -5.25 0.43
N LEU A 228 13.38 -6.56 0.28
CA LEU A 228 12.26 -7.39 0.73
C LEU A 228 12.38 -7.69 2.24
N PRO A 229 11.36 -8.30 2.87
CA PRO A 229 11.42 -8.65 4.29
C PRO A 229 12.70 -9.38 4.68
N MET A 230 13.32 -9.00 5.80
CA MET A 230 14.58 -9.59 6.26
C MET A 230 14.57 -11.13 6.34
N GLN A 231 13.42 -11.73 6.65
CA GLN A 231 13.26 -13.19 6.64
C GLN A 231 13.50 -13.81 5.25
N LEU A 232 13.07 -13.15 4.17
CA LEU A 232 13.35 -13.59 2.80
C LEU A 232 14.82 -13.32 2.42
N VAL A 233 15.37 -12.15 2.78
CA VAL A 233 16.78 -11.81 2.55
C VAL A 233 17.72 -12.86 3.18
N LEU A 234 17.46 -13.22 4.44
CA LEU A 234 18.21 -14.24 5.18
C LEU A 234 18.02 -15.64 4.59
N PHE A 235 16.82 -15.99 4.14
CA PHE A 235 16.55 -17.29 3.52
C PHE A 235 17.37 -17.52 2.23
N PHE A 236 17.64 -16.46 1.47
CA PHE A 236 18.48 -16.52 0.27
C PHE A 236 19.95 -16.15 0.51
N GLY A 237 20.37 -15.90 1.75
CA GLY A 237 21.77 -15.61 2.10
C GLY A 237 22.32 -14.30 1.54
N LEU A 238 21.44 -13.35 1.20
CA LEU A 238 21.83 -12.05 0.63
C LEU A 238 22.48 -11.13 1.69
N PRO A 239 23.35 -10.18 1.27
CA PRO A 239 24.00 -9.25 2.19
C PRO A 239 22.99 -8.41 2.95
N PHE A 240 23.30 -8.15 4.23
CA PHE A 240 22.43 -7.35 5.10
C PHE A 240 22.27 -5.92 4.56
N PRO A 241 21.03 -5.38 4.55
CA PRO A 241 20.80 -3.98 4.24
C PRO A 241 21.25 -3.11 5.43
N MET A 242 22.54 -2.77 5.48
CA MET A 242 23.10 -1.86 6.47
C MET A 242 23.12 -0.44 5.92
N PHE A 243 22.25 0.41 6.45
CA PHE A 243 22.12 1.81 6.09
C PHE A 243 23.23 2.64 6.75
N PHE A 244 23.71 3.69 6.07
CA PHE A 244 24.74 4.59 6.63
C PHE A 244 24.24 5.20 7.95
N GLY A 245 25.00 5.03 9.04
CA GLY A 245 24.42 4.98 10.37
C GLY A 245 23.88 6.31 10.94
N VAL A 246 22.55 6.37 11.17
CA VAL A 246 21.94 7.13 12.30
C VAL A 246 20.73 6.36 12.90
N LEU A 247 20.70 5.02 12.83
CA LEU A 247 19.43 4.29 12.95
C LEU A 247 19.44 2.88 13.58
N VAL A 248 20.06 2.74 14.76
CA VAL A 248 19.78 1.57 15.63
C VAL A 248 19.44 2.04 17.04
N ASN A 249 18.16 1.88 17.42
CA ASN A 249 17.53 1.96 18.75
C ASN A 249 16.45 3.04 19.00
N GLN A 250 16.20 3.99 18.09
CA GLN A 250 15.01 4.84 18.18
C GLN A 250 14.21 4.85 16.87
N LYS A 251 12.90 4.62 17.01
CA LYS A 251 11.89 4.46 15.95
C LYS A 251 11.61 5.73 15.11
N ASP A 252 12.50 6.72 15.19
CA ASP A 252 12.22 8.13 14.88
C ASP A 252 13.31 8.86 14.08
N THR A 253 14.47 8.26 13.82
CA THR A 253 15.55 8.95 13.09
C THR A 253 15.50 8.76 11.57
N ILE A 254 15.54 9.89 10.86
CA ILE A 254 16.21 10.13 9.56
C ILE A 254 15.78 9.29 8.33
N ASP A 255 16.28 8.08 8.07
CA ASP A 255 15.98 7.39 6.78
C ASP A 255 14.52 6.92 6.63
N TYR A 256 13.75 6.85 7.72
CA TYR A 256 12.33 6.48 7.66
C TYR A 256 11.44 7.47 6.90
N MET A 257 11.92 8.70 6.65
CA MET A 257 11.13 9.82 6.11
C MET A 257 11.61 10.30 4.74
N LEU A 258 12.59 9.63 4.12
CA LEU A 258 12.97 9.92 2.74
C LEU A 258 11.83 9.47 1.80
N PRO A 259 11.37 10.30 0.83
CA PRO A 259 10.45 9.85 -0.21
C PRO A 259 11.04 8.70 -1.03
N GLY A 260 10.23 7.67 -1.32
CA GLY A 260 10.68 6.44 -1.96
C GLY A 260 11.31 6.63 -3.35
N ILE A 261 10.99 7.72 -4.08
CA ILE A 261 11.70 8.06 -5.33
C ILE A 261 13.21 8.26 -5.13
N PHE A 262 13.62 8.84 -4.01
CA PHE A 262 15.04 9.02 -3.69
C PHE A 262 15.66 7.71 -3.18
N GLY A 263 14.89 6.88 -2.48
CA GLY A 263 15.36 5.56 -2.04
C GLY A 263 15.62 4.59 -3.19
N TYR A 264 14.66 4.46 -4.10
CA TYR A 264 14.82 3.68 -5.33
C TYR A 264 15.85 4.27 -6.29
N GLY A 265 15.90 5.61 -6.36
CA GLY A 265 16.94 6.30 -7.11
C GLY A 265 18.32 5.97 -6.58
N PHE A 266 18.53 6.03 -5.26
CA PHE A 266 19.82 5.71 -4.66
C PHE A 266 20.21 4.25 -4.94
N ASP A 267 19.37 3.26 -4.58
CA ASP A 267 19.77 1.84 -4.66
C ASP A 267 19.95 1.32 -6.10
N PHE A 268 19.16 1.82 -7.06
CA PHE A 268 19.11 1.27 -8.43
C PHE A 268 19.45 2.29 -9.53
N GLY A 269 19.71 3.55 -9.18
CA GLY A 269 20.00 4.64 -10.11
C GLY A 269 18.76 5.22 -10.81
N ILE A 270 19.01 6.21 -11.67
CA ILE A 270 17.99 6.88 -12.47
C ILE A 270 17.19 5.88 -13.33
N LEU A 271 17.85 4.88 -13.92
CA LEU A 271 17.15 3.86 -14.72
C LEU A 271 16.23 2.98 -13.87
N GLY A 272 16.62 2.63 -12.64
CA GLY A 272 15.76 1.92 -11.70
C GLY A 272 14.52 2.73 -11.29
N LEU A 273 14.70 4.04 -11.06
CA LEU A 273 13.59 4.95 -10.78
C LEU A 273 12.63 5.09 -11.99
N VAL A 274 13.15 5.21 -13.21
CA VAL A 274 12.33 5.25 -14.44
C VAL A 274 11.56 3.93 -14.61
N ALA A 275 12.19 2.79 -14.38
CA ALA A 275 11.54 1.48 -14.43
C ALA A 275 10.41 1.35 -13.40
N LEU A 276 10.61 1.85 -12.16
CA LEU A 276 9.57 1.88 -11.13
C LEU A 276 8.38 2.76 -11.56
N ILE A 277 8.64 3.97 -12.05
CA ILE A 277 7.58 4.89 -12.51
C ILE A 277 6.80 4.27 -13.68
N ALA A 278 7.50 3.64 -14.64
CA ALA A 278 6.87 2.94 -15.75
C ALA A 278 6.00 1.76 -15.28
N PHE A 279 6.47 0.97 -14.30
CA PHE A 279 5.70 -0.11 -13.67
C PHE A 279 4.44 0.42 -12.98
N VAL A 280 4.55 1.49 -12.19
CA VAL A 280 3.43 2.11 -11.47
C VAL A 280 2.38 2.63 -12.45
N LEU A 281 2.77 3.48 -13.40
CA LEU A 281 1.86 4.07 -14.38
C LEU A 281 1.26 3.01 -15.30
N GLY A 282 2.07 2.06 -15.77
CA GLY A 282 1.60 0.93 -16.59
C GLY A 282 0.54 0.10 -15.87
N THR A 283 0.77 -0.26 -14.61
CA THR A 283 -0.18 -1.00 -13.78
C THR A 283 -1.51 -0.25 -13.60
N ILE A 284 -1.45 1.06 -13.32
CA ILE A 284 -2.63 1.91 -13.16
C ILE A 284 -3.42 2.00 -14.48
N ILE A 285 -2.77 2.31 -15.60
CA ILE A 285 -3.40 2.45 -16.92
C ILE A 285 -4.05 1.13 -17.37
N ILE A 286 -3.33 0.01 -17.22
CA ILE A 286 -3.83 -1.33 -17.56
C ILE A 286 -5.03 -1.69 -16.68
N GLY A 287 -4.94 -1.47 -15.37
CA GLY A 287 -6.02 -1.77 -14.44
C GLY A 287 -7.29 -0.96 -14.72
N PHE A 288 -7.18 0.34 -14.99
CA PHE A 288 -8.34 1.16 -15.40
C PHE A 288 -8.94 0.70 -16.73
N LYS A 289 -8.11 0.34 -17.73
CA LYS A 289 -8.59 -0.20 -19.00
C LYS A 289 -9.38 -1.50 -18.81
N ILE A 290 -8.94 -2.40 -17.92
CA ILE A 290 -9.67 -3.63 -17.57
C ILE A 290 -10.95 -3.32 -16.81
N LEU A 291 -10.93 -2.37 -15.88
CA LEU A 291 -12.10 -1.97 -15.11
C LEU A 291 -13.23 -1.45 -16.04
N THR A 292 -12.89 -0.64 -17.04
CA THR A 292 -13.82 -0.21 -18.09
C THR A 292 -14.41 -1.42 -18.86
N MET A 293 -13.58 -2.39 -19.27
CA MET A 293 -14.07 -3.61 -19.93
C MET A 293 -14.99 -4.46 -19.05
N TYR A 294 -14.77 -4.51 -17.73
CA TYR A 294 -15.64 -5.24 -16.81
C TYR A 294 -16.98 -4.50 -16.59
N ARG A 295 -16.93 -3.17 -16.43
CA ARG A 295 -18.12 -2.31 -16.38
C ARG A 295 -18.97 -2.41 -17.64
N GLU A 296 -18.39 -2.35 -18.84
CA GLU A 296 -19.14 -2.52 -20.10
C GLU A 296 -19.85 -3.88 -20.18
N LYS A 297 -19.23 -4.94 -19.61
CA LYS A 297 -19.85 -6.26 -19.52
C LYS A 297 -20.99 -6.27 -18.49
N ARG A 298 -20.83 -5.60 -17.34
CA ARG A 298 -21.89 -5.38 -16.33
C ARG A 298 -23.10 -4.65 -16.94
N GLU A 299 -22.86 -3.55 -17.65
CA GLU A 299 -23.89 -2.74 -18.32
C GLU A 299 -24.64 -3.56 -19.40
N LYS A 300 -23.99 -4.57 -20.00
CA LYS A 300 -24.61 -5.58 -20.88
C LYS A 300 -25.20 -6.79 -20.13
N ASN A 301 -25.56 -6.62 -18.86
CA ASN A 301 -26.13 -7.65 -17.95
C ASN A 301 -25.27 -8.90 -17.72
N ASN A 302 -23.98 -8.90 -18.04
CA ASN A 302 -23.10 -10.06 -17.84
C ASN A 302 -22.60 -10.15 -16.39
N LYS A 303 -23.31 -10.92 -15.57
CA LYS A 303 -23.00 -11.12 -14.14
C LYS A 303 -21.68 -11.86 -13.84
N LYS A 304 -21.01 -12.46 -14.84
CA LYS A 304 -19.80 -13.28 -14.67
C LYS A 304 -18.59 -12.49 -14.13
N TYR A 305 -18.55 -11.18 -14.35
CA TYR A 305 -17.38 -10.34 -14.02
C TYR A 305 -17.55 -9.49 -12.75
N LEU A 306 -18.72 -9.52 -12.10
CA LEU A 306 -19.05 -8.64 -10.96
C LEU A 306 -18.03 -8.74 -9.81
N GLY A 307 -17.63 -9.96 -9.42
CA GLY A 307 -16.63 -10.17 -8.37
C GLY A 307 -15.24 -9.66 -8.76
N ARG A 308 -14.84 -9.86 -10.02
CA ARG A 308 -13.56 -9.34 -10.53
C ARG A 308 -13.54 -7.80 -10.60
N GLU A 309 -14.66 -7.18 -10.98
CA GLU A 309 -14.81 -5.73 -11.05
C GLU A 309 -14.63 -5.05 -9.68
N VAL A 310 -15.31 -5.56 -8.64
CA VAL A 310 -15.21 -4.99 -7.28
C VAL A 310 -13.86 -5.29 -6.61
N LEU A 311 -13.24 -6.44 -6.91
CA LEU A 311 -11.88 -6.75 -6.47
C LEU A 311 -10.85 -5.81 -7.11
N LEU A 312 -10.93 -5.63 -8.44
CA LEU A 312 -10.05 -4.73 -9.19
C LEU A 312 -10.23 -3.27 -8.76
N THR A 313 -11.45 -2.85 -8.44
CA THR A 313 -11.74 -1.52 -7.87
C THR A 313 -11.00 -1.29 -6.56
N GLY A 314 -11.02 -2.27 -5.64
CA GLY A 314 -10.29 -2.19 -4.38
C GLY A 314 -8.77 -2.24 -4.56
N ALA A 315 -8.29 -3.10 -5.47
CA ALA A 315 -6.86 -3.22 -5.77
C ALA A 315 -6.28 -1.92 -6.34
N LEU A 316 -6.97 -1.29 -7.30
CA LEU A 316 -6.58 0.00 -7.87
C LEU A 316 -6.52 1.10 -6.80
N ALA A 317 -7.54 1.21 -5.94
CA ALA A 317 -7.56 2.21 -4.88
C ALA A 317 -6.40 2.03 -3.88
N ALA A 318 -6.15 0.78 -3.46
CA ALA A 318 -5.06 0.44 -2.56
C ALA A 318 -3.67 0.67 -3.19
N PHE A 319 -3.48 0.25 -4.45
CA PHE A 319 -2.22 0.43 -5.19
C PHE A 319 -1.91 1.90 -5.43
N CYS A 320 -2.88 2.69 -5.89
CA CYS A 320 -2.70 4.14 -6.09
C CYS A 320 -2.37 4.87 -4.78
N ALA A 321 -3.05 4.53 -3.68
CA ALA A 321 -2.74 5.11 -2.37
C ALA A 321 -1.33 4.72 -1.88
N GLN A 322 -0.97 3.44 -1.97
CA GLN A 322 0.36 2.98 -1.56
C GLN A 322 1.47 3.55 -2.45
N ALA A 323 1.25 3.65 -3.76
CA ALA A 323 2.18 4.25 -4.72
C ALA A 323 2.42 5.73 -4.39
N LEU A 324 1.37 6.54 -4.26
CA LEU A 324 1.51 7.96 -3.95
C LEU A 324 2.25 8.19 -2.62
N ILE A 325 1.87 7.45 -1.59
CA ILE A 325 2.44 7.57 -0.25
C ILE A 325 3.89 7.07 -0.20
N GLY A 326 4.18 5.92 -0.80
CA GLY A 326 5.52 5.33 -0.83
C GLY A 326 6.51 6.14 -1.66
N LEU A 327 6.12 6.54 -2.87
CA LEU A 327 6.99 7.31 -3.77
C LEU A 327 7.26 8.72 -3.24
N PHE A 328 6.23 9.44 -2.78
CA PHE A 328 6.33 10.88 -2.53
C PHE A 328 6.36 11.30 -1.05
N VAL A 329 6.04 10.41 -0.10
CA VAL A 329 5.94 10.79 1.32
C VAL A 329 6.92 10.02 2.22
N PHE A 330 6.96 8.68 2.15
CA PHE A 330 7.94 7.89 2.93
C PHE A 330 8.21 6.51 2.33
N ASN A 331 9.50 6.21 2.10
CA ASN A 331 10.00 4.97 1.54
C ASN A 331 9.54 3.72 2.31
N ARG A 332 9.27 3.83 3.63
CA ARG A 332 8.74 2.72 4.44
C ARG A 332 7.44 2.09 3.89
N SER A 333 6.68 2.80 3.05
CA SER A 333 5.49 2.24 2.36
C SER A 333 5.80 1.36 1.14
N ILE A 334 7.04 1.33 0.65
CA ILE A 334 7.51 0.50 -0.47
C ILE A 334 8.85 -0.19 -0.16
N ASN A 335 9.06 -0.53 1.11
CA ASN A 335 10.25 -1.26 1.58
C ASN A 335 9.86 -2.40 2.55
N GLY A 336 10.65 -3.46 2.62
CA GLY A 336 10.39 -4.64 3.45
C GLY A 336 9.02 -5.29 3.18
N MET A 337 8.24 -5.55 4.25
CA MET A 337 6.88 -6.12 4.14
C MET A 337 5.92 -5.22 3.35
N ALA A 338 6.14 -3.91 3.32
CA ALA A 338 5.32 -2.99 2.54
C ALA A 338 5.64 -3.12 1.04
N LEU A 339 6.92 -3.38 0.67
CA LEU A 339 7.29 -3.71 -0.72
C LEU A 339 6.62 -5.00 -1.18
N LEU A 340 6.65 -6.06 -0.36
CA LEU A 340 5.96 -7.31 -0.69
C LEU A 340 4.45 -7.09 -0.91
N THR A 341 3.83 -6.26 -0.07
CA THR A 341 2.42 -5.84 -0.23
C THR A 341 2.20 -5.05 -1.52
N PHE A 342 3.11 -4.13 -1.85
CA PHE A 342 3.05 -3.31 -3.07
C PHE A 342 3.10 -4.18 -4.35
N LEU A 343 4.05 -5.12 -4.38
CA LEU A 343 4.19 -6.10 -5.46
C LEU A 343 2.96 -7.00 -5.55
N PHE A 344 2.43 -7.49 -4.43
CA PHE A 344 1.22 -8.32 -4.41
C PHE A 344 0.00 -7.59 -5.00
N ILE A 345 -0.27 -6.34 -4.60
CA ILE A 345 -1.42 -5.60 -5.12
C ILE A 345 -1.21 -5.20 -6.59
N GLY A 346 0.01 -4.78 -6.98
CA GLY A 346 0.33 -4.46 -8.37
C GLY A 346 0.20 -5.66 -9.31
N THR A 347 0.73 -6.82 -8.91
CA THR A 347 0.61 -8.08 -9.66
C THR A 347 -0.83 -8.62 -9.67
N LEU A 348 -1.63 -8.40 -8.62
CA LEU A 348 -3.07 -8.70 -8.61
C LEU A 348 -3.81 -7.89 -9.69
N ILE A 349 -3.48 -6.61 -9.87
CA ILE A 349 -4.05 -5.78 -10.95
C ILE A 349 -3.63 -6.35 -12.32
N LEU A 350 -2.32 -6.53 -12.54
CA LEU A 350 -1.78 -7.01 -13.83
C LEU A 350 -2.27 -8.41 -14.20
N ALA A 351 -2.47 -9.31 -13.22
CA ALA A 351 -2.96 -10.67 -13.46
C ALA A 351 -4.36 -10.70 -14.10
N ASN A 352 -5.16 -9.63 -13.98
CA ASN A 352 -6.45 -9.53 -14.67
C ASN A 352 -6.34 -9.36 -16.19
N VAL A 353 -5.14 -9.03 -16.74
CA VAL A 353 -4.87 -9.02 -18.18
C VAL A 353 -4.98 -10.42 -18.77
N VAL A 354 -4.41 -11.41 -18.07
CA VAL A 354 -4.31 -12.78 -18.55
C VAL A 354 -5.58 -13.53 -18.20
N THR A 355 -6.55 -13.54 -19.12
CA THR A 355 -7.68 -14.47 -19.05
C THR A 355 -7.32 -15.76 -19.80
N LEU A 356 -7.17 -16.86 -19.07
CA LEU A 356 -7.09 -18.18 -19.69
C LEU A 356 -8.41 -18.46 -20.41
N LYS A 357 -8.35 -18.77 -21.71
CA LYS A 357 -9.52 -19.28 -22.45
C LYS A 357 -9.89 -20.64 -21.87
N SER A 358 -10.84 -20.65 -20.95
CA SER A 358 -11.59 -21.85 -20.61
C SER A 358 -12.20 -22.39 -21.92
N ARG A 359 -11.81 -23.61 -22.32
CA ARG A 359 -12.54 -24.37 -23.31
C ARG A 359 -13.86 -24.78 -22.67
N SER A 360 -14.93 -24.11 -23.06
CA SER A 360 -16.33 -24.50 -22.84
C SER A 360 -16.98 -24.66 -24.22
#